data_AF-W4QPT6-F1
#
_entry.id   AF-W4QPT6-F1
#
_cell.length_a   1.000
_cell.length_b   1.000
_cell.length_c   1.000
_cell.angle_alpha   90.00
_cell.angle_beta   90.00
_cell.angle_gamma   90.00
#
_symmetry.space_group_name_H-M   'P 1'
#
loop_
_entity.id
_entity.type
_entity.pdbx_description
1 polymer ?
#
loop_
_entity_poly.entity_id
_entity_poly.type
_entity_poly.pdbx_seq_one_letter_code
_entity_poly.pdbx_strand_id
1 'polypeptide(L)'
;MTNLAHIAQTNISNIFRQLIILRDDGFVLIENAADARMKKVNLTARGKEMVSDFIRENQRQSELKIVETIDKISEEELKVVFKVASLLSSELVGDKFTSFVMKSHKDL
;
A
#
# COMPACT_ATOMS: atom_id res chain seq x y z
N MET A 1 -10.54 -0.52 9.69
CA MET A 1 -10.52 -1.92 9.20
C MET A 1 -11.04 -2.05 7.78
N THR A 2 -12.25 -1.57 7.47
CA THR A 2 -12.84 -1.64 6.12
C THR A 2 -11.93 -1.06 5.03
N ASN A 3 -11.25 0.07 5.30
CA ASN A 3 -10.30 0.65 4.34
C ASN A 3 -9.10 -0.27 4.06
N LEU A 4 -8.55 -0.95 5.07
CA LEU A 4 -7.44 -1.88 4.87
C LEU A 4 -7.86 -3.13 4.10
N ALA A 5 -9.07 -3.63 4.35
CA ALA A 5 -9.64 -4.75 3.58
C ALA A 5 -9.81 -4.39 2.09
N HIS A 6 -10.28 -3.17 1.80
CA HIS A 6 -10.32 -2.67 0.44
C HIS A 6 -8.92 -2.46 -0.17
N ILE A 7 -7.96 -1.91 0.58
CA ILE A 7 -6.64 -1.63 0.02
C ILE A 7 -5.87 -2.92 -0.29
N ALA A 8 -5.89 -3.88 0.63
CA ALA A 8 -5.20 -5.15 0.48
C ALA A 8 -6.00 -6.18 -0.34
N GLN A 9 -7.18 -5.80 -0.86
CA GLN A 9 -8.06 -6.66 -1.66
C GLN A 9 -8.31 -8.03 -1.00
N THR A 10 -8.57 -8.01 0.31
CA THR A 10 -8.80 -9.23 1.09
C THR A 10 -9.84 -9.00 2.18
N ASN A 11 -10.39 -10.07 2.75
CA ASN A 11 -11.47 -9.96 3.72
C ASN A 11 -10.98 -9.40 5.08
N ILE A 12 -11.91 -8.79 5.83
CA ILE A 12 -11.62 -8.14 7.12
C ILE A 12 -11.05 -9.14 8.14
N SER A 13 -11.48 -10.40 8.11
CA SER A 13 -11.00 -11.44 9.03
C SER A 13 -9.53 -11.77 8.81
N ASN A 14 -9.08 -11.84 7.54
CA ASN A 14 -7.68 -12.02 7.19
C ASN A 14 -6.86 -10.79 7.61
N ILE A 15 -7.34 -9.58 7.34
CA ILE A 15 -6.68 -8.35 7.81
C ILE A 15 -6.51 -8.34 9.33
N PHE A 16 -7.57 -8.68 10.07
CA PHE A 16 -7.50 -8.71 11.53
C PHE A 16 -6.46 -9.74 12.01
N ARG A 17 -6.46 -10.96 11.46
CA ARG A 17 -5.47 -11.98 11.81
C ARG A 17 -4.03 -11.50 11.56
N GLN A 18 -3.76 -10.90 10.40
CA GLN A 18 -2.42 -10.39 10.07
C GLN A 18 -2.00 -9.21 10.94
N LEU A 19 -2.93 -8.30 11.26
CA LEU A 19 -2.64 -7.17 12.14
C LEU A 19 -2.36 -7.60 13.58
N ILE A 20 -3.01 -8.67 14.06
CA ILE A 20 -2.70 -9.22 15.39
C ILE A 20 -1.27 -9.78 15.41
N ILE A 21 -0.86 -10.54 14.39
CA ILE A 21 0.51 -11.05 14.28
C ILE A 21 1.51 -9.88 14.27
N LEU A 22 1.30 -8.88 13.41
CA LEU A 22 2.18 -7.71 13.32
C LEU A 22 2.23 -6.90 14.63
N ARG A 23 1.13 -6.88 15.39
CA ARG A 23 1.07 -6.21 16.70
C ARG A 23 1.89 -6.99 17.72
N ASP A 24 1.72 -8.30 17.75
CA ASP A 24 2.41 -9.19 18.70
C ASP A 24 3.92 -9.19 18.44
N ASP A 25 4.33 -9.01 17.18
CA ASP A 25 5.72 -8.80 16.79
C ASP A 25 6.24 -7.37 17.00
N GLY A 26 5.37 -6.43 17.44
CA GLY A 26 5.73 -5.06 17.77
C GLY A 26 5.90 -4.11 16.58
N PHE A 27 5.36 -4.44 15.40
CA PHE A 27 5.41 -3.59 14.21
C PHE A 27 4.24 -2.60 14.09
N VAL A 28 3.08 -2.93 14.66
CA VAL A 28 1.89 -2.07 14.63
C VAL A 28 1.25 -1.91 16.01
N LEU A 29 0.58 -0.77 16.22
CA LEU A 29 -0.29 -0.49 17.35
C LEU A 29 -1.73 -0.47 16.87
N ILE A 30 -2.62 -1.13 17.63
CA ILE A 30 -4.06 -1.18 17.34
C ILE A 30 -4.79 -0.58 18.53
N GLU A 31 -5.42 0.57 18.33
CA GLU A 31 -6.12 1.34 19.36
C GLU A 31 -7.59 1.52 18.99
N ASN A 32 -8.44 1.80 19.98
CA ASN A 32 -9.78 2.26 19.70
C ASN A 32 -9.72 3.70 19.16
N ALA A 33 -10.49 3.97 18.11
CA ALA A 33 -10.72 5.34 17.68
C ALA A 33 -11.80 6.00 18.57
N ALA A 34 -12.21 7.22 18.21
CA ALA A 34 -13.27 7.95 18.91
C ALA A 34 -14.61 7.17 18.99
N ASP A 35 -14.90 6.33 17.99
CA ASP A 35 -15.94 5.29 18.09
C ASP A 35 -15.29 3.95 18.50
N ALA A 36 -15.77 3.34 19.58
CA ALA A 36 -15.28 2.06 20.10
C ALA A 36 -15.38 0.90 19.09
N ARG A 37 -16.25 1.01 18.07
CA ARG A 37 -16.38 0.04 16.97
C ARG A 37 -15.30 0.22 15.90
N MET A 38 -14.60 1.35 15.90
CA MET A 38 -13.52 1.65 14.97
C MET A 38 -12.16 1.40 15.62
N LYS A 39 -11.31 0.65 14.91
CA LYS A 39 -9.91 0.46 15.29
C LYS A 39 -9.01 1.36 14.45
N LYS A 40 -8.15 2.11 15.11
CA LYS A 40 -7.06 2.86 14.50
C LYS A 40 -5.80 2.00 14.52
N VAL A 41 -5.11 1.91 13.39
CA VAL A 41 -3.88 1.13 13.23
C VAL A 41 -2.76 2.10 12.91
N ASN A 42 -1.67 2.06 13.66
CA ASN A 42 -0.49 2.90 13.45
C ASN A 42 0.77 2.02 13.39
N LEU A 43 1.78 2.43 12.62
CA LEU A 43 3.10 1.79 12.65
C LEU A 43 3.88 2.22 13.90
N THR A 44 4.59 1.28 14.52
CA THR A 44 5.63 1.59 15.52
C THR A 44 6.87 2.13 14.83
N ALA A 45 7.86 2.60 15.60
CA ALA A 45 9.17 2.98 15.05
C ALA A 45 9.80 1.80 14.26
N ARG A 46 9.76 0.60 14.84
CA ARG A 46 10.23 -0.63 14.21
C ARG A 46 9.45 -0.99 12.94
N GLY A 47 8.12 -0.79 12.96
CA GLY A 47 7.28 -0.98 11.77
C GLY A 47 7.64 -0.02 10.63
N LYS A 48 7.92 1.25 10.95
CA LYS A 48 8.36 2.22 9.94
C LYS A 48 9.72 1.87 9.34
N GLU A 49 10.66 1.43 10.19
CA GLU A 49 11.98 0.98 9.75
C GLU A 49 11.86 -0.22 8.80
N MET A 50 11.07 -1.23 9.16
CA MET A 50 10.80 -2.40 8.30
C MET A 50 10.24 -2.00 6.93
N VAL A 51 9.29 -1.07 6.89
CA VAL A 51 8.72 -0.58 5.62
C VAL A 51 9.77 0.16 4.80
N SER A 52 10.59 1.00 5.43
CA SER A 52 11.67 1.73 4.76
C SER A 52 12.71 0.78 4.17
N ASP A 53 13.10 -0.25 4.93
CA ASP A 53 14.03 -1.27 4.50
C ASP A 53 13.46 -2.08 3.33
N PHE A 54 12.17 -2.47 3.40
CA PHE A 54 11.50 -3.14 2.30
C PHE A 54 11.49 -2.29 1.03
N ILE A 55 11.15 -1.00 1.11
CA ILE A 55 11.16 -0.11 -0.05
C ILE A 55 12.58 0.02 -0.63
N ARG A 56 13.58 0.23 0.23
CA ARG A 56 14.97 0.36 -0.18
C ARG A 56 15.50 -0.92 -0.82
N GLU A 57 15.11 -2.07 -0.30
CA GLU A 57 15.49 -3.37 -0.84
C GLU A 57 14.86 -3.58 -2.21
N ASN A 58 13.58 -3.28 -2.38
CA ASN A 58 12.92 -3.39 -3.68
C ASN A 58 13.45 -2.38 -4.71
N GLN A 59 13.98 -1.23 -4.27
CA GLN A 59 14.70 -0.31 -5.16
C GLN A 59 16.06 -0.86 -5.62
N ARG A 60 16.71 -1.73 -4.83
CA ARG A 60 18.07 -2.25 -5.08
C ARG A 60 18.08 -3.65 -5.71
N GLN A 61 17.20 -4.53 -5.26
CA GLN A 61 17.09 -5.95 -5.64
C GLN A 61 15.78 -6.23 -6.39
N SER A 62 15.39 -5.33 -7.28
CA SER A 62 14.21 -5.55 -8.08
C SER A 62 14.48 -6.66 -9.10
N GLU A 63 14.23 -7.94 -8.74
CA GLU A 63 14.17 -9.06 -9.71
C GLU A 63 13.25 -8.69 -10.88
N LEU A 64 12.19 -7.97 -10.54
CA LEU A 64 11.42 -7.15 -11.43
C LEU A 64 12.30 -5.97 -11.87
N LYS A 65 13.00 -6.02 -13.00
CA LYS A 65 13.78 -4.90 -13.56
C LYS A 65 12.95 -3.65 -13.93
N ILE A 66 11.88 -3.33 -13.18
CA ILE A 66 10.91 -2.27 -13.39
C ILE A 66 11.59 -0.94 -13.65
N VAL A 67 12.62 -0.56 -12.88
CA VAL A 67 13.35 0.70 -13.12
C VAL A 67 14.06 0.65 -14.48
N GLU A 68 14.83 -0.41 -14.77
CA GLU A 68 15.50 -0.57 -16.07
C GLU A 68 14.52 -0.71 -17.26
N THR A 69 13.31 -1.25 -17.02
CA THR A 69 12.26 -1.42 -18.02
C THR A 69 11.54 -0.10 -18.26
N ILE A 70 11.26 0.67 -17.21
CA ILE A 70 10.67 2.01 -17.29
C ILE A 70 11.62 2.96 -18.01
N ASP A 71 12.92 2.93 -17.71
CA ASP A 71 13.94 3.76 -18.35
C ASP A 71 14.06 3.53 -19.87
N LYS A 72 13.58 2.37 -20.37
CA LYS A 72 13.57 2.03 -21.80
C LYS A 72 12.30 2.50 -22.53
N ILE A 73 11.29 2.96 -21.80
CA ILE A 73 10.02 3.41 -22.34
C ILE A 73 10.08 4.93 -22.49
N SER A 74 9.65 5.46 -23.63
CA SER A 74 9.57 6.91 -23.83
C SER A 74 8.60 7.56 -22.84
N GLU A 75 8.82 8.82 -22.46
CA GLU A 75 7.91 9.51 -21.54
C GLU A 75 6.46 9.53 -22.06
N GLU A 76 6.25 9.67 -23.38
CA GLU A 76 4.92 9.63 -23.98
C GLU A 76 4.24 8.28 -23.80
N GLU A 77 4.94 7.17 -24.04
CA GLU A 77 4.40 5.82 -23.86
C GLU A 77 4.17 5.50 -22.38
N LEU A 78 5.06 5.94 -21.51
CA LEU A 78 4.92 5.78 -20.07
C LEU A 78 3.66 6.47 -19.55
N LYS A 79 3.36 7.68 -20.05
CA LYS A 79 2.11 8.41 -19.75
C LYS A 79 0.88 7.62 -20.19
N VAL A 80 0.92 6.95 -21.34
CA VAL A 80 -0.18 6.10 -21.81
C VAL A 80 -0.35 4.87 -20.91
N VAL A 81 0.75 4.21 -20.55
CA VAL A 81 0.74 3.06 -19.62
C VAL A 81 0.12 3.44 -18.28
N PHE A 82 0.56 4.56 -17.68
CA PHE A 82 -0.02 5.03 -16.42
C PHE A 82 -1.49 5.41 -16.55
N LYS A 83 -1.90 5.99 -17.67
CA LYS A 83 -3.32 6.31 -17.93
C LYS A 83 -4.17 5.04 -17.99
N VAL A 84 -3.73 4.01 -18.72
CA VAL A 84 -4.45 2.73 -18.84
C VAL A 84 -4.47 1.99 -17.50
N ALA A 85 -3.33 1.93 -16.80
CA ALA A 85 -3.24 1.30 -15.48
C ALA A 85 -4.14 1.98 -14.45
N SER A 86 -4.22 3.32 -14.47
CA SER A 86 -5.12 4.09 -13.60
C SER A 86 -6.59 3.79 -13.89
N LEU A 87 -6.95 3.72 -15.16
CA LEU A 87 -8.31 3.39 -15.58
C LEU A 87 -8.71 1.96 -15.17
N LEU A 88 -7.84 0.98 -15.44
CA LEU A 88 -8.03 -0.40 -15.01
C LEU A 88 -8.11 -0.53 -13.48
N SER A 89 -7.29 0.22 -12.74
CA SER A 89 -7.35 0.25 -11.28
C SER A 89 -8.70 0.78 -10.77
N SER A 90 -9.23 1.86 -11.36
CA SER A 90 -10.54 2.39 -10.98
C SER A 90 -11.66 1.39 -11.26
N GLU A 91 -11.66 0.79 -12.45
CA GLU A 91 -12.73 -0.12 -12.89
C GLU A 91 -12.69 -1.48 -12.16
N LEU A 92 -11.51 -2.04 -11.92
CA LEU A 92 -11.37 -3.39 -11.35
C LEU A 92 -11.26 -3.38 -9.82
N VAL A 93 -10.59 -2.39 -9.25
CA VAL A 93 -10.22 -2.34 -7.81
C VAL A 93 -11.10 -1.35 -7.05
N GLY A 94 -11.68 -0.38 -7.75
CA GLY A 94 -12.59 0.62 -7.24
C GLY A 94 -11.91 1.91 -6.77
N ASP A 95 -12.65 3.00 -6.82
CA ASP A 95 -12.16 4.38 -6.60
C ASP A 95 -11.45 4.58 -5.25
N LYS A 96 -11.78 3.79 -4.22
CA LYS A 96 -11.15 3.89 -2.90
C LYS A 96 -9.67 3.51 -2.93
N PHE A 97 -9.30 2.47 -3.69
CA PHE A 97 -7.90 2.06 -3.84
C PHE A 97 -7.15 3.06 -4.73
N THR A 98 -7.73 3.41 -5.88
CA THR A 98 -7.15 4.39 -6.81
C THR A 98 -6.91 5.75 -6.12
N SER A 99 -7.88 6.23 -5.33
CA SER A 99 -7.75 7.47 -4.55
C SER A 99 -6.69 7.38 -3.47
N PHE A 100 -6.48 6.21 -2.86
CA PHE A 100 -5.42 6.01 -1.88
C PHE A 100 -4.04 6.13 -2.52
N VAL A 101 -3.80 5.40 -3.62
CA VAL A 101 -2.53 5.43 -4.36
C VAL A 101 -2.20 6.85 -4.84
N MET A 102 -3.17 7.56 -5.41
CA MET A 102 -2.97 8.93 -5.91
C MET A 102 -2.67 9.95 -4.80
N LYS A 103 -3.19 9.75 -3.58
CA LYS A 103 -2.87 10.61 -2.42
C LYS A 103 -1.46 10.34 -1.91
N SER A 104 -1.06 9.07 -1.81
CA SER A 104 0.27 8.69 -1.36
C SER A 104 1.40 9.21 -2.27
N HIS A 105 1.11 9.50 -3.54
CA HIS A 105 2.07 10.14 -4.45
C HIS A 105 2.27 11.64 -4.19
N LYS A 106 1.28 12.35 -3.61
CA LYS A 106 1.39 13.79 -3.30
C LYS A 106 2.10 14.08 -1.98
N ASP A 107 2.22 13.08 -1.12
CA ASP A 107 2.84 13.19 0.21
C ASP A 107 4.30 12.68 0.23
N LEU A 108 4.86 12.33 -0.94
CA LEU A 108 6.28 12.01 -1.18
C LEU A 108 6.97 13.18 -1.87
#